data_AF-A0A452YRW0-F1
#
_entry.id   AF-A0A452YRW0-F1
#
_cell.length_a   1.000
_cell.length_b   1.000
_cell.length_c   1.000
_cell.angle_alpha   90.00
_cell.angle_beta   90.00
_cell.angle_gamma   90.00
#
_symmetry.space_group_name_H-M   'P 1'
#
loop_
_entity.id
_entity.type
_entity.pdbx_description
1 polymer ?
#
loop_
_entity_poly.entity_id
_entity_poly.type
_entity_poly.pdbx_seq_one_letter_code
_entity_poly.pdbx_strand_id
1 'polypeptide(L)'
;MVRISKINVCFEATSVYGLTVCTYKDAFFAELISHKPLPGVAWLASGDFNQIYRARDKNKRNINRSRINWFRAALQSCELKEIHLQNRRFAWSNERVNPTLCKLDSFCNVEWDTTSDTHVLHALSSSLSDHCRLLLADDKGPR
;
A
#
# COMPACT_ATOMS: atom_id res chain seq x y z
N MET A 1 13.92 6.32 8.58
CA MET A 1 13.23 7.16 9.57
C MET A 1 12.80 8.52 9.01
N VAL A 2 11.49 8.81 9.04
CA VAL A 2 10.88 10.14 8.77
C VAL A 2 10.40 10.71 10.12
N ARG A 3 10.74 11.97 10.43
CA ARG A 3 10.26 12.67 11.64
C ARG A 3 9.37 13.84 11.26
N ILE A 4 8.13 13.88 11.76
CA ILE A 4 7.23 15.03 11.55
C ILE A 4 7.21 15.87 12.83
N SER A 5 7.93 17.00 12.79
CA SER A 5 8.19 17.86 13.95
C SER A 5 6.93 18.49 14.59
N LYS A 6 5.80 18.53 13.89
CA LYS A 6 4.56 19.16 14.40
C LYS A 6 3.77 18.26 15.37
N ILE A 7 4.09 16.96 15.45
CA ILE A 7 3.29 15.96 16.18
C ILE A 7 4.10 15.10 17.16
N ASN A 8 5.42 15.32 17.30
CA ASN A 8 6.32 14.47 18.12
C ASN A 8 6.22 12.96 17.82
N VAL A 9 5.79 12.60 16.60
CA VAL A 9 5.72 11.21 16.13
C VAL A 9 6.93 10.91 15.25
N CYS A 10 7.60 9.80 15.53
CA CYS A 10 8.64 9.23 14.68
C CYS A 10 8.13 7.94 14.05
N PHE A 11 8.25 7.82 12.73
CA PHE A 11 7.89 6.59 12.02
C PHE A 11 8.84 6.35 10.84
N GLU A 12 8.81 5.15 10.30
CA GLU A 12 9.49 4.80 9.06
C GLU A 12 8.49 4.76 7.93
N ALA A 13 8.87 5.35 6.79
CA ALA A 13 8.09 5.33 5.58
C ALA A 13 8.91 4.65 4.49
N THR A 14 8.36 3.57 3.93
CA THR A 14 8.94 2.86 2.80
C THR A 14 8.08 3.11 1.57
N SER A 15 8.66 3.76 0.56
CA SER A 15 8.05 3.87 -0.76
C SER A 15 8.41 2.63 -1.57
N VAL A 16 7.43 1.89 -2.04
CA VAL A 16 7.65 0.61 -2.73
C VAL A 16 7.34 0.73 -4.22
N TYR A 17 8.23 0.18 -5.05
CA TYR A 17 7.96 -0.07 -6.46
C TYR A 17 8.37 -1.50 -6.82
N GLY A 18 7.39 -2.41 -6.87
CA GLY A 18 7.60 -3.80 -7.22
C GLY A 18 7.65 -3.97 -8.74
N LEU A 19 8.63 -4.71 -9.25
CA LEU A 19 8.72 -5.02 -10.68
C LEU A 19 7.57 -5.93 -11.13
N THR A 20 7.07 -5.78 -12.36
CA THR A 20 5.99 -6.62 -12.91
C THR A 20 6.44 -8.04 -13.27
N VAL A 21 7.75 -8.25 -13.46
CA VAL A 21 8.34 -9.52 -13.91
C VAL A 21 8.28 -10.58 -12.80
N CYS A 22 7.82 -11.78 -13.16
CA CYS A 22 7.52 -12.84 -12.19
C CYS A 22 8.76 -13.42 -11.50
N THR A 23 9.91 -13.46 -12.17
CA THR A 23 11.15 -14.09 -11.67
C THR A 23 11.78 -13.36 -10.48
N TYR A 24 11.50 -12.07 -10.32
CA TYR A 24 12.06 -11.24 -9.24
C TYR A 24 11.12 -11.10 -8.04
N LYS A 25 9.93 -11.72 -8.07
CA LYS A 25 8.93 -11.52 -7.01
C LYS A 25 9.34 -12.11 -5.68
N ASP A 26 10.06 -13.23 -5.68
CA ASP A 26 10.50 -13.89 -4.44
C ASP A 26 11.58 -13.07 -3.75
N ALA A 27 12.55 -12.57 -4.53
CA ALA A 27 13.55 -11.63 -4.07
C ALA A 27 12.90 -10.34 -3.54
N PHE A 28 11.91 -9.80 -4.25
CA PHE A 28 11.15 -8.63 -3.81
C PHE A 28 10.43 -8.85 -2.48
N PHE A 29 9.80 -10.02 -2.27
CA PHE A 29 9.15 -10.31 -0.99
C PHE A 29 10.17 -10.47 0.14
N ALA A 30 11.32 -11.10 -0.12
CA ALA A 30 12.40 -11.20 0.86
C ALA A 30 12.97 -9.82 1.22
N GLU A 31 13.15 -8.95 0.23
CA GLU A 31 13.59 -7.56 0.42
C GLU A 31 12.59 -6.77 1.27
N LEU A 32 11.29 -6.87 0.97
CA LEU A 32 10.24 -6.23 1.77
C LEU A 32 10.29 -6.68 3.24
N ILE A 33 10.48 -7.97 3.49
CA ILE A 33 10.61 -8.53 4.85
C ILE A 33 11.88 -8.01 5.54
N SER A 34 12.98 -7.86 4.80
CA SER A 34 14.24 -7.34 5.35
C SER A 34 14.15 -5.88 5.79
N HIS A 35 13.19 -5.12 5.25
CA HIS A 35 12.91 -3.75 5.65
C HIS A 35 12.00 -3.62 6.88
N LYS A 36 11.51 -4.73 7.46
CA LYS A 36 10.74 -4.68 8.69
C LYS A 36 11.58 -4.01 9.79
N PRO A 37 11.10 -2.92 10.41
CA PRO A 37 11.86 -2.25 11.46
C PRO A 37 11.85 -3.06 12.76
N LEU A 38 12.66 -2.61 13.71
CA LEU A 38 12.68 -3.17 15.06
C LEU A 38 11.29 -3.01 15.73
N PRO A 39 10.92 -3.91 16.66
CA PRO A 39 9.67 -3.80 17.42
C PRO A 39 9.52 -2.43 18.08
N GLY A 40 8.30 -1.88 18.10
CA GLY A 40 8.01 -0.57 18.68
C GLY A 40 8.23 0.62 17.76
N VAL A 41 8.66 0.41 16.51
CA VAL A 41 8.82 1.47 15.52
C VAL A 41 7.60 1.51 14.59
N ALA A 42 6.89 2.64 14.54
CA ALA A 42 5.80 2.87 13.60
C ALA A 42 6.30 2.77 12.14
N TRP A 43 5.60 2.02 11.30
CA TRP A 43 5.97 1.76 9.92
C TRP A 43 4.79 1.91 8.96
N LEU A 44 5.04 2.64 7.87
CA LEU A 44 4.15 2.85 6.74
C LEU A 44 4.85 2.37 5.46
N ALA A 45 4.28 1.40 4.76
CA ALA A 45 4.76 0.92 3.48
C ALA A 45 3.72 1.21 2.40
N SER A 46 4.04 2.06 1.42
CA SER A 46 3.08 2.49 0.40
C SER A 46 3.74 2.61 -0.96
N GLY A 47 3.00 2.30 -2.01
CA GLY A 47 3.47 2.47 -3.38
C GLY A 47 2.82 1.50 -4.33
N ASP A 48 3.48 1.25 -5.47
CA ASP A 48 3.02 0.26 -6.43
C ASP A 48 3.75 -1.05 -6.20
N PHE A 49 3.14 -1.97 -5.46
CA PHE A 49 3.70 -3.30 -5.24
C PHE A 49 3.67 -4.17 -6.50
N ASN A 50 2.89 -3.79 -7.53
CA ASN A 50 2.55 -4.64 -8.67
C ASN A 50 2.10 -6.05 -8.22
N GLN A 51 1.30 -6.08 -7.17
CA GLN A 51 0.67 -7.27 -6.60
C GLN A 51 -0.81 -7.03 -6.37
N ILE A 52 -1.57 -8.11 -6.25
CA ILE A 52 -2.99 -8.05 -5.90
C ILE A 52 -3.11 -8.54 -4.47
N TYR A 53 -3.66 -7.74 -3.57
CA TYR A 53 -3.88 -8.14 -2.19
C TYR A 53 -5.12 -9.05 -2.03
N ARG A 54 -6.24 -8.71 -2.69
CA ARG A 54 -7.46 -9.54 -2.73
C ARG A 54 -7.97 -9.64 -4.16
N ALA A 55 -8.61 -10.76 -4.50
CA ALA A 55 -9.15 -10.97 -5.84
C ALA A 55 -10.14 -9.89 -6.29
N ARG A 56 -10.82 -9.23 -5.34
CA ARG A 56 -11.76 -8.12 -5.60
C ARG A 56 -11.10 -6.80 -5.97
N ASP A 57 -9.78 -6.68 -5.76
CA ASP A 57 -8.99 -5.48 -5.98
C ASP A 57 -8.55 -5.34 -7.44
N LYS A 58 -8.90 -6.31 -8.29
CA LYS A 58 -8.79 -6.25 -9.75
C LYS A 58 -10.13 -6.53 -10.40
N ASN A 59 -10.50 -5.75 -11.41
CA ASN A 59 -11.79 -5.91 -12.09
C ASN A 59 -11.86 -7.17 -13.00
N LYS A 60 -10.71 -7.65 -13.50
CA LYS A 60 -10.62 -8.87 -14.32
C LYS A 60 -10.42 -10.12 -13.47
N ARG A 61 -11.06 -11.23 -13.87
CA ARG A 61 -11.00 -12.53 -13.16
C ARG A 61 -9.67 -13.28 -13.32
N ASN A 62 -8.82 -12.89 -14.27
CA ASN A 62 -7.50 -13.52 -14.44
C ASN A 62 -6.54 -13.03 -13.35
N ILE A 63 -6.44 -13.84 -12.28
CA ILE A 63 -5.70 -13.57 -11.06
C ILE A 63 -5.00 -14.85 -10.62
N ASN A 64 -3.70 -14.73 -10.30
CA ASN A 64 -2.94 -15.83 -9.72
C ASN A 64 -3.14 -15.87 -8.20
N ARG A 65 -3.93 -16.84 -7.72
CA ARG A 65 -4.24 -16.99 -6.28
C ARG A 65 -3.01 -17.35 -5.44
N SER A 66 -2.10 -18.17 -5.96
CA SER A 66 -0.86 -18.51 -5.26
C SER A 66 -0.03 -17.26 -4.99
N ARG A 67 0.03 -16.34 -5.97
CA ARG A 67 0.73 -15.05 -5.84
C ARG A 67 0.08 -14.15 -4.79
N ILE A 68 -1.26 -14.10 -4.74
CA ILE A 68 -1.98 -13.40 -3.66
C ILE A 68 -1.55 -13.96 -2.30
N ASN A 69 -1.53 -15.28 -2.16
CA ASN A 69 -1.19 -15.93 -0.89
C ASN A 69 0.24 -15.62 -0.46
N TRP A 70 1.19 -15.62 -1.40
CA TRP A 70 2.59 -15.30 -1.11
C TRP A 70 2.77 -13.84 -0.69
N PHE A 71 2.10 -12.92 -1.39
CA PHE A 71 2.13 -11.51 -1.00
C PHE A 71 1.53 -11.29 0.39
N ARG A 72 0.39 -11.95 0.70
CA ARG A 72 -0.23 -11.92 2.03
C ARG A 72 0.68 -12.51 3.10
N ALA A 73 1.40 -13.59 2.81
CA ALA A 73 2.36 -14.18 3.73
C ALA A 73 3.53 -13.23 4.02
N ALA A 74 4.05 -12.53 2.99
CA ALA A 74 5.09 -11.52 3.18
C ALA A 74 4.62 -10.37 4.05
N LEU A 75 3.41 -9.83 3.80
CA LEU A 75 2.80 -8.80 4.63
C LEU A 75 2.57 -9.27 6.07
N GLN A 76 2.17 -10.52 6.26
CA GLN A 76 1.99 -11.11 7.58
C GLN A 76 3.31 -11.21 8.35
N SER A 77 4.40 -11.66 7.71
CA SER A 77 5.74 -11.67 8.32
C SER A 77 6.20 -10.25 8.72
N CYS A 78 5.78 -9.25 7.94
CA CYS A 78 6.03 -7.83 8.19
C CYS A 78 5.09 -7.21 9.24
N GLU A 79 4.05 -7.93 9.70
CA GLU A 79 2.97 -7.42 10.57
C GLU A 79 2.23 -6.20 9.98
N LEU A 80 2.19 -6.12 8.65
CA LEU A 80 1.56 -5.05 7.91
C LEU A 80 0.07 -5.34 7.66
N LYS A 81 -0.77 -4.34 7.91
CA LYS A 81 -2.22 -4.33 7.65
C LYS A 81 -2.57 -3.30 6.59
N GLU A 82 -3.60 -3.59 5.79
CA GLU A 82 -4.07 -2.71 4.72
C GLU A 82 -4.73 -1.45 5.29
N ILE A 83 -4.24 -0.28 4.87
CA ILE A 83 -4.94 0.99 5.03
C ILE A 83 -6.03 1.07 3.96
N HIS A 84 -7.29 1.15 4.39
CA HIS A 84 -8.42 1.08 3.47
C HIS A 84 -8.64 2.40 2.74
N LEU A 85 -8.56 2.35 1.40
CA LEU A 85 -8.99 3.42 0.51
C LEU A 85 -10.51 3.67 0.63
N GLN A 86 -10.91 4.86 1.07
CA GLN A 86 -12.32 5.15 1.41
C GLN A 86 -13.18 5.61 0.23
N ASN A 87 -12.64 6.46 -0.65
CA ASN A 87 -13.44 7.19 -1.65
C ASN A 87 -13.43 6.57 -3.06
N ARG A 88 -12.64 5.52 -3.28
CA ARG A 88 -12.55 4.82 -4.57
C ARG A 88 -12.30 3.33 -4.38
N ARG A 89 -12.77 2.55 -5.35
CA ARG A 89 -12.53 1.10 -5.41
C ARG A 89 -11.20 0.73 -6.06
N PHE A 90 -10.77 1.50 -7.07
CA PHE A 90 -9.55 1.27 -7.83
C PHE A 90 -8.76 2.58 -7.92
N ALA A 91 -7.44 2.47 -7.94
CA ALA A 91 -6.51 3.60 -8.02
C ALA A 91 -5.57 3.53 -9.22
N TRP A 92 -5.67 2.48 -10.05
CA TRP A 92 -4.91 2.31 -11.27
C TRP A 92 -5.79 1.82 -12.44
N SER A 93 -5.50 2.28 -13.65
CA SER A 93 -6.13 1.87 -14.91
C SER A 93 -5.08 1.71 -16.00
N ASN A 94 -5.13 0.68 -16.83
CA ASN A 94 -4.23 0.58 -17.99
C ASN A 94 -4.63 1.46 -19.20
N GLU A 95 -5.61 2.36 -19.04
CA GLU A 95 -6.08 3.36 -20.02
C GLU A 95 -6.54 2.81 -21.39
N ARG A 96 -6.82 1.51 -21.49
CA ARG A 96 -7.37 0.90 -22.71
C ARG A 96 -8.90 1.08 -22.80
N VAL A 97 -9.46 0.90 -24.01
CA VAL A 97 -10.91 0.95 -24.28
C VAL A 97 -11.72 0.04 -23.35
N ASN A 98 -11.20 -1.15 -23.03
CA ASN A 98 -11.75 -2.04 -22.00
C ASN A 98 -10.73 -2.21 -20.86
N PRO A 99 -10.70 -1.27 -19.90
CA PRO A 99 -9.56 -1.12 -19.02
C PRO A 99 -9.46 -2.26 -17.99
N THR A 100 -8.22 -2.58 -17.62
CA THR A 100 -7.93 -3.31 -16.38
C THR A 100 -7.78 -2.28 -15.28
N LEU A 101 -8.54 -2.46 -14.21
CA LEU A 101 -8.52 -1.58 -13.04
C LEU A 101 -7.97 -2.36 -11.85
N CYS A 102 -7.05 -1.75 -11.12
CA CYS A 102 -6.42 -2.31 -9.93
C CYS A 102 -6.44 -1.31 -8.78
N LYS A 103 -6.42 -1.80 -7.54
CA LYS A 103 -6.19 -1.00 -6.34
C LYS A 103 -4.69 -0.80 -6.15
N LEU A 104 -4.29 0.39 -5.69
CA LEU A 104 -2.95 0.63 -5.15
C LEU A 104 -3.00 0.40 -3.65
N ASP A 105 -1.94 -0.17 -3.11
CA ASP A 105 -1.93 -0.64 -1.73
C ASP A 105 -1.04 0.24 -0.85
N SER A 106 -1.58 0.60 0.31
CA SER A 106 -0.84 1.21 1.41
C SER A 106 -1.04 0.34 2.65
N PHE A 107 0.03 0.08 3.38
CA PHE A 107 0.01 -0.77 4.55
C PHE A 107 0.74 -0.13 5.73
N CYS A 108 0.31 -0.45 6.94
CA CYS A 108 0.95 -0.01 8.17
C CYS A 108 1.03 -1.11 9.22
N ASN A 109 1.97 -1.01 10.16
CA ASN A 109 1.99 -1.85 11.35
C ASN A 109 1.11 -1.27 12.47
N VAL A 110 0.99 -2.01 13.57
CA VAL A 110 0.15 -1.62 14.71
C VAL A 110 0.63 -0.35 15.40
N GLU A 111 1.95 -0.12 15.44
CA GLU A 111 2.53 1.06 16.05
C GLU A 111 2.15 2.32 15.27
N TRP A 112 2.13 2.26 13.93
CA TRP A 112 1.68 3.40 13.12
C TRP A 112 0.17 3.62 13.24
N ASP A 113 -0.61 2.54 13.21
CA ASP A 113 -2.08 2.56 13.31
C ASP A 113 -2.53 3.24 14.62
N THR A 114 -1.97 2.81 15.76
CA THR A 114 -2.28 3.38 17.09
C THR A 114 -1.77 4.80 17.29
N THR A 115 -0.72 5.20 16.57
CA THR A 115 -0.22 6.58 16.64
C THR A 115 -1.06 7.54 15.79
N SER A 116 -1.76 7.00 14.78
CA SER A 116 -2.54 7.76 13.80
C SER A 116 -3.98 7.25 13.76
N ASP A 117 -4.66 7.21 14.91
CA ASP A 117 -6.00 6.62 15.09
C ASP A 117 -7.11 7.24 14.21
N THR A 118 -6.87 8.43 13.65
CA THR A 118 -7.82 9.15 12.79
C THR A 118 -7.41 9.19 11.32
N HIS A 119 -6.53 8.30 10.87
CA HIS A 119 -6.06 8.35 9.49
C HIS A 119 -7.11 7.91 8.45
N VAL A 120 -7.10 8.59 7.30
CA VAL A 120 -7.95 8.28 6.15
C VAL A 120 -7.11 8.29 4.88
N LEU A 121 -7.28 7.26 4.06
CA LEU A 121 -6.67 7.16 2.74
C LEU A 121 -7.70 7.50 1.65
N HIS A 122 -7.40 8.53 0.87
CA HIS A 122 -8.19 8.99 -0.27
C HIS A 122 -7.40 8.90 -1.57
N ALA A 123 -8.06 8.48 -2.63
CA ALA A 123 -7.55 8.63 -3.98
C ALA A 123 -7.93 10.03 -4.51
N LEU A 124 -6.93 10.77 -4.97
CA LEU A 124 -7.07 12.03 -5.68
C LEU A 124 -7.37 11.79 -7.17
N SER A 125 -7.44 12.87 -7.94
CA SER A 125 -7.70 12.80 -9.39
C SER A 125 -6.66 11.96 -10.13
N SER A 126 -7.14 11.15 -11.09
CA SER A 126 -6.35 10.42 -12.10
C SER A 126 -6.27 11.19 -13.43
N SER A 127 -6.58 12.48 -13.46
CA SER A 127 -6.66 13.25 -14.71
C SER A 127 -5.32 13.42 -15.43
N LEU A 128 -4.20 13.09 -14.79
CA LEU A 128 -2.85 13.31 -15.29
C LEU A 128 -2.00 12.03 -15.35
N SER A 129 -2.54 10.88 -14.93
CA SER A 129 -1.84 9.59 -14.92
C SER A 129 -2.83 8.45 -14.78
N ASP A 130 -2.43 7.32 -15.34
CA ASP A 130 -2.99 5.99 -15.11
C ASP A 130 -3.06 5.59 -13.62
N HIS A 131 -2.27 6.24 -12.76
CA HIS A 131 -2.33 6.17 -11.30
C HIS A 131 -3.08 7.37 -10.69
N CYS A 132 -4.02 7.08 -9.78
CA CYS A 132 -4.52 8.08 -8.83
C CYS A 132 -3.46 8.34 -7.78
N ARG A 133 -3.16 9.62 -7.50
CA ARG A 133 -2.36 9.97 -6.32
C ARG A 133 -3.12 9.58 -5.05
N LEU A 134 -2.45 8.97 -4.08
CA LEU A 134 -3.04 8.64 -2.78
C LEU A 134 -2.69 9.72 -1.75
N LEU A 135 -3.69 10.16 -1.01
CA LEU A 135 -3.58 11.11 0.11
C LEU A 135 -3.92 10.38 1.41
N LEU A 136 -2.93 10.29 2.29
CA LEU A 136 -3.12 9.83 3.66
C LEU A 136 -3.18 11.07 4.57
N ALA A 137 -4.32 11.29 5.22
CA ALA A 137 -4.59 12.48 6.02
C ALA A 137 -5.33 12.12 7.32
N ASP A 138 -5.33 13.04 8.28
CA ASP A 138 -6.17 12.96 9.48
C ASP A 138 -7.64 13.27 9.11
N ASP A 139 -8.60 12.49 9.63
CA ASP A 139 -10.04 12.64 9.43
C ASP A 139 -10.58 13.99 9.91
N LYS A 140 -9.87 14.63 10.85
CA LYS A 140 -10.21 15.95 11.38
C LYS A 140 -9.89 17.08 10.40
N GLY A 141 -9.25 16.76 9.27
CA GLY A 141 -8.76 17.73 8.31
C GLY A 141 -7.51 18.49 8.81
N PRO A 142 -6.91 19.33 7.96
CA PRO A 142 -5.81 20.19 8.40
C PRO A 142 -6.26 21.12 9.52
N ARG A 143 -5.53 21.13 10.65
CA ARG A 143 -5.63 22.18 11.67
C ARG A 143 -4.88 23.43 11.23
#